data_AF-A0A8T0H940-F1
#
_entry.id   AF-A0A8T0H940-F1
#
_cell.length_a   1.000
_cell.length_b   1.000
_cell.length_c   1.000
_cell.angle_alpha   90.00
_cell.angle_beta   90.00
_cell.angle_gamma   90.00
#
_symmetry.space_group_name_H-M   'P 1'
#
loop_
_entity.id
_entity.type
_entity.pdbx_description
1 polymer ?
#
loop_
_entity_poly.entity_id
_entity_poly.type
_entity_poly.pdbx_seq_one_letter_code
_entity_poly.pdbx_strand_id
1 'polypeptide(L)'
;MGRGGMPAMGAMWGLLCVCVSALLPLAVVGAPNGAAVESVPGFSGTLPSKHHAGYVSVNDTNGRELFYYFVESEGNPATDPVVLWLNGGPGCSSFDGFIYEHGPFKFEPAADSNSLPKLTLNPYSWSKAANVLYVDSPAGVGFSYSKTRGDYITGDLQTALDTHAFLLKWFEDYPEFQKNPFFITGESYAGIYVPTLSRNVAHGITAGVKPVINFKGYMVGNGCTDDQFDGDAIVPFIYGMGLISMDMYKGVQKACNGSYWNATDQTCLAKLNDIYDVLVIVLNFIFGLIMFISTEISYYIVIIVI
;
A
#
# COMPACT_ATOMS: atom_id res chain seq x y z
N MET A 1 -81.76 10.55 -50.29
CA MET A 1 -82.65 11.12 -49.25
C MET A 1 -82.06 10.70 -47.90
N GLY A 2 -81.40 11.51 -47.09
CA GLY A 2 -81.46 12.95 -46.89
C GLY A 2 -82.22 13.26 -45.60
N ARG A 3 -81.51 13.32 -44.47
CA ARG A 3 -81.79 14.00 -43.18
C ARG A 3 -80.68 13.51 -42.21
N GLY A 4 -79.75 14.30 -41.70
CA GLY A 4 -79.74 15.74 -41.42
C GLY A 4 -79.96 15.96 -39.92
N GLY A 5 -78.90 15.80 -39.12
CA GLY A 5 -78.89 16.07 -37.68
C GLY A 5 -77.44 16.21 -37.17
N MET A 6 -77.09 17.40 -36.71
CA MET A 6 -75.87 17.82 -36.01
C MET A 6 -76.33 18.64 -34.80
N PRO A 7 -75.48 18.97 -33.81
CA PRO A 7 -74.12 18.49 -33.50
C PRO A 7 -73.94 18.14 -32.00
N ALA A 8 -72.80 17.55 -31.62
CA ALA A 8 -72.28 17.66 -30.25
C ALA A 8 -70.75 17.63 -30.25
N MET A 9 -70.17 18.63 -29.59
CA MET A 9 -68.74 18.83 -29.37
C MET A 9 -68.13 17.73 -28.51
N GLY A 10 -66.92 17.28 -28.83
CA GLY A 10 -66.15 16.34 -28.01
C GLY A 10 -64.68 16.35 -28.41
N ALA A 11 -63.83 16.79 -27.49
CA ALA A 11 -62.45 17.20 -27.68
C ALA A 11 -61.47 16.11 -28.19
N MET A 12 -60.58 16.53 -29.10
CA MET A 12 -59.26 15.94 -29.35
C MET A 12 -58.40 16.05 -28.09
N TRP A 13 -57.95 14.92 -27.55
CA TRP A 13 -56.83 14.87 -26.60
C TRP A 13 -55.78 13.93 -27.15
N GLY A 14 -54.62 14.51 -27.50
CA GLY A 14 -53.43 13.79 -27.91
C GLY A 14 -52.83 13.00 -26.74
N LEU A 15 -52.44 11.76 -27.02
CA LEU A 15 -51.62 10.95 -26.12
C LEU A 15 -50.18 11.48 -26.18
N LEU A 16 -49.83 12.34 -25.22
CA LEU A 16 -48.44 12.60 -24.85
C LEU A 16 -47.98 11.41 -23.99
N CYS A 17 -47.26 10.45 -24.59
CA CYS A 17 -46.50 9.48 -23.82
C CYS A 17 -45.32 10.19 -23.17
N VAL A 18 -45.51 10.63 -21.92
CA VAL A 18 -44.44 11.12 -21.05
C VAL A 18 -43.58 9.91 -20.67
N CYS A 19 -42.37 9.84 -21.21
CA CYS A 19 -41.33 8.94 -20.72
C CYS A 19 -40.94 9.38 -19.30
N VAL A 20 -41.53 8.76 -18.29
CA VAL A 20 -41.06 8.86 -16.92
C VAL A 20 -39.77 8.06 -16.84
N SER A 21 -38.63 8.73 -16.96
CA SER A 21 -37.33 8.19 -16.58
C SER A 21 -37.40 7.86 -15.08
N ALA A 22 -37.51 6.58 -14.76
CA ALA A 22 -37.36 6.09 -13.41
C ALA A 22 -35.93 6.40 -12.95
N LEU A 23 -35.77 7.47 -12.17
CA LEU A 23 -34.59 7.71 -11.36
C LEU A 23 -34.56 6.61 -10.29
N LEU A 24 -33.89 5.50 -10.60
CA LEU A 24 -33.45 4.55 -9.59
C LEU A 24 -32.56 5.35 -8.61
N PRO A 25 -32.85 5.36 -7.30
CA PRO A 25 -31.91 5.91 -6.35
C PRO A 25 -30.64 5.08 -6.46
N LEU A 26 -29.55 5.67 -6.95
CA LEU A 26 -28.23 5.13 -6.65
C LEU A 26 -28.15 5.13 -5.12
N ALA A 27 -28.13 3.94 -4.53
CA ALA A 27 -27.65 3.81 -3.18
C ALA A 27 -26.22 4.36 -3.20
N VAL A 28 -26.04 5.57 -2.66
CA VAL A 28 -24.72 6.07 -2.32
C VAL A 28 -24.31 5.24 -1.12
N VAL A 29 -23.73 4.07 -1.39
CA VAL A 29 -22.96 3.33 -0.41
C VAL A 29 -21.72 4.20 -0.19
N GLY A 30 -21.73 4.97 0.90
CA GLY A 30 -20.54 5.65 1.36
C GLY A 30 -19.69 4.68 2.19
N ALA A 31 -18.51 5.15 2.59
CA ALA A 31 -17.58 4.44 3.47
C ALA A 31 -18.29 3.61 4.57
N PRO A 32 -17.77 2.41 4.92
CA PRO A 32 -18.33 1.55 5.95
C PRO A 32 -18.64 2.31 7.25
N ASN A 33 -19.80 2.03 7.84
CA ASN A 33 -20.20 2.64 9.11
C ASN A 33 -19.13 2.37 10.19
N GLY A 34 -18.61 3.45 10.78
CA GLY A 34 -17.59 3.37 11.84
C GLY A 34 -16.15 3.33 11.34
N ALA A 35 -15.90 3.36 10.03
CA ALA A 35 -14.53 3.45 9.49
C ALA A 35 -13.92 4.86 9.62
N ALA A 36 -14.75 5.91 9.73
CA ALA A 36 -14.28 7.29 9.78
C ALA A 36 -13.38 7.55 10.99
N VAL A 37 -12.20 8.13 10.75
CA VAL A 37 -11.26 8.57 11.77
C VAL A 37 -11.42 10.07 11.96
N GLU A 38 -12.05 10.48 13.06
CA GLU A 38 -12.35 11.89 13.35
C GLU A 38 -11.14 12.65 13.94
N SER A 39 -10.22 11.93 14.57
CA SER A 39 -9.01 12.51 15.16
C SER A 39 -7.91 11.47 15.30
N VAL A 40 -6.65 11.93 15.27
CA VAL A 40 -5.46 11.09 15.47
C VAL A 40 -4.76 11.54 16.75
N PRO A 41 -4.55 10.65 17.73
CA PRO A 41 -3.82 11.00 18.95
C PRO A 41 -2.45 11.62 18.64
N GLY A 42 -2.12 12.70 19.31
CA GLY A 42 -0.89 13.46 19.07
C GLY A 42 -1.01 14.58 18.04
N PHE A 43 -2.05 14.60 17.20
CA PHE A 43 -2.30 15.68 16.25
C PHE A 43 -3.33 16.68 16.79
N SER A 44 -2.89 17.91 17.05
CA SER A 44 -3.76 19.02 17.49
C SER A 44 -4.19 19.84 16.28
N GLY A 45 -5.33 19.50 15.67
CA GLY A 45 -5.85 20.23 14.52
C GLY A 45 -7.02 19.52 13.83
N THR A 46 -7.57 20.16 12.80
CA THR A 46 -8.51 19.52 11.87
C THR A 46 -7.71 18.71 10.84
N LEU A 47 -8.14 17.48 10.56
CA LEU A 47 -7.51 16.65 9.54
C LEU A 47 -7.58 17.35 8.17
N PRO A 48 -6.50 17.37 7.38
CA PRO A 48 -6.49 18.04 6.07
C PRO A 48 -7.46 17.44 5.05
N SER A 49 -7.76 16.15 5.20
CA SER A 49 -8.71 15.39 4.38
C SER A 49 -9.41 14.34 5.26
N LYS A 50 -10.33 13.57 4.67
CA LYS A 50 -11.02 12.50 5.38
C LYS A 50 -10.11 11.28 5.51
N HIS A 51 -10.12 10.68 6.70
CA HIS A 51 -9.37 9.48 7.00
C HIS A 51 -10.33 8.36 7.37
N HIS A 52 -9.99 7.13 7.00
CA HIS A 52 -10.75 5.94 7.34
C HIS A 52 -9.81 4.83 7.79
N ALA A 53 -10.23 4.01 8.74
CA ALA A 53 -9.50 2.83 9.17
C ALA A 53 -10.47 1.70 9.50
N GLY A 54 -10.09 0.48 9.17
CA GLY A 54 -10.98 -0.65 9.34
C GLY A 54 -10.34 -1.98 8.95
N TYR A 55 -11.19 -2.99 8.84
CA TYR A 55 -10.81 -4.34 8.45
C TYR A 55 -11.62 -4.78 7.25
N VAL A 56 -10.99 -5.54 6.37
CA VAL A 56 -11.65 -6.27 5.30
C VAL A 56 -11.35 -7.75 5.47
N SER A 57 -12.41 -8.56 5.52
CA SER A 57 -12.28 -10.01 5.63
C SER A 57 -11.88 -10.59 4.29
N VAL A 58 -10.72 -11.25 4.20
CA VAL A 58 -10.23 -11.88 2.96
C VAL A 58 -10.51 -13.38 2.95
N ASN A 59 -10.85 -13.96 4.10
CA ASN A 59 -11.31 -15.33 4.22
C ASN A 59 -12.26 -15.47 5.41
N ASP A 60 -13.57 -15.49 5.13
CA ASP A 60 -14.62 -15.56 6.16
C ASP A 60 -14.58 -16.88 6.96
N THR A 61 -14.11 -17.98 6.33
CA THR A 61 -14.08 -19.31 6.96
C THR A 61 -12.99 -19.38 8.03
N ASN A 62 -11.81 -18.87 7.72
CA ASN A 62 -10.68 -18.87 8.64
C ASN A 62 -10.66 -17.63 9.56
N GLY A 63 -11.52 -16.65 9.27
CA GLY A 63 -11.58 -15.36 9.95
C GLY A 63 -10.32 -14.54 9.75
N ARG A 64 -9.85 -14.47 8.49
CA ARG A 64 -8.65 -13.72 8.10
C ARG A 64 -9.05 -12.30 7.72
N GLU A 65 -8.56 -11.34 8.49
CA GLU A 65 -8.91 -9.91 8.40
C GLU A 65 -7.64 -9.09 8.12
N LEU A 66 -7.67 -8.27 7.06
CA LEU A 66 -6.60 -7.31 6.79
C LEU A 66 -7.03 -5.92 7.22
N PHE A 67 -6.23 -5.30 8.07
CA PHE A 67 -6.38 -3.92 8.49
C PHE A 67 -5.90 -2.96 7.41
N TYR A 68 -6.61 -1.83 7.28
CA TYR A 68 -6.19 -0.73 6.43
C TYR A 68 -6.33 0.61 7.15
N TYR A 69 -5.49 1.55 6.71
CA TYR A 69 -5.66 2.97 6.95
C TYR A 69 -5.71 3.69 5.60
N PHE A 70 -6.77 4.45 5.34
CA PHE A 70 -7.03 5.14 4.10
C PHE A 70 -7.09 6.65 4.33
N VAL A 71 -6.33 7.40 3.55
CA VAL A 71 -6.29 8.86 3.58
C VAL A 71 -6.81 9.36 2.24
N GLU A 72 -7.95 10.02 2.23
CA GLU A 72 -8.46 10.68 1.03
C GLU A 72 -7.51 11.82 0.61
N SER A 73 -7.50 12.15 -0.68
CA SER A 73 -6.65 13.22 -1.18
C SER A 73 -7.00 14.57 -0.56
N GLU A 74 -5.99 15.39 -0.28
CA GLU A 74 -6.14 16.80 0.08
C GLU A 74 -6.55 17.66 -1.14
N GLY A 75 -6.41 17.13 -2.36
CA GLY A 75 -6.81 17.75 -3.61
C GLY A 75 -8.29 17.49 -3.92
N ASN A 76 -8.56 16.64 -4.91
CA ASN A 76 -9.90 16.21 -5.27
C ASN A 76 -10.02 14.68 -5.18
N PRO A 77 -10.43 14.14 -4.01
CA PRO A 77 -10.60 12.70 -3.80
C PRO A 77 -11.38 11.97 -4.89
N ALA A 78 -12.39 12.63 -5.49
CA ALA A 78 -13.26 12.02 -6.49
C ALA A 78 -12.60 11.79 -7.86
N THR A 79 -11.47 12.44 -8.14
CA THR A 79 -10.76 12.33 -9.43
C THR A 79 -9.30 11.90 -9.28
N ASP A 80 -8.70 12.20 -8.14
CA ASP A 80 -7.30 11.91 -7.87
C ASP A 80 -7.08 10.39 -7.73
N PRO A 81 -5.91 9.86 -8.10
CA PRO A 81 -5.67 8.43 -8.11
C PRO A 81 -5.85 7.80 -6.73
N VAL A 82 -6.26 6.53 -6.69
CA VAL A 82 -6.09 5.69 -5.51
C VAL A 82 -4.75 4.98 -5.63
N VAL A 83 -3.93 5.09 -4.59
CA VAL A 83 -2.60 4.51 -4.51
C VAL A 83 -2.57 3.55 -3.33
N LEU A 84 -2.44 2.26 -3.59
CA LEU A 84 -2.15 1.27 -2.57
C LEU A 84 -0.66 1.35 -2.21
N TRP A 85 -0.34 1.39 -0.93
CA TRP A 85 1.02 1.31 -0.39
C TRP A 85 1.21 0.04 0.44
N LEU A 86 2.30 -0.68 0.18
CA LEU A 86 2.72 -1.89 0.88
C LEU A 86 4.19 -1.76 1.34
N ASN A 87 4.44 -1.84 2.64
CA ASN A 87 5.81 -2.10 3.13
C ASN A 87 6.16 -3.60 2.97
N GLY A 88 7.46 -3.90 3.02
CA GLY A 88 8.02 -5.24 2.79
C GLY A 88 8.22 -6.08 4.05
N GLY A 89 9.48 -6.40 4.35
CA GLY A 89 9.89 -7.27 5.46
C GLY A 89 10.53 -8.58 4.97
N PRO A 90 9.75 -9.64 4.66
CA PRO A 90 8.30 -9.79 4.73
C PRO A 90 7.75 -9.69 6.17
N GLY A 91 6.55 -9.14 6.33
CA GLY A 91 5.86 -9.07 7.62
C GLY A 91 5.94 -7.73 8.36
N CYS A 92 6.47 -6.69 7.71
CA CYS A 92 6.45 -5.33 8.25
C CYS A 92 5.11 -4.64 7.95
N SER A 93 4.65 -3.79 8.87
CA SER A 93 3.39 -3.06 8.75
C SER A 93 3.49 -1.94 7.73
N SER A 94 2.45 -1.76 6.91
CA SER A 94 2.36 -0.62 5.99
C SER A 94 2.00 0.68 6.71
N PHE A 95 1.69 0.61 8.00
CA PHE A 95 1.57 1.77 8.86
C PHE A 95 2.92 2.46 9.10
N ASP A 96 4.04 1.77 8.81
CA ASP A 96 5.38 2.37 8.75
C ASP A 96 5.42 3.51 7.71
N GLY A 97 5.00 3.22 6.47
CA GLY A 97 4.89 4.24 5.42
C GLY A 97 3.92 5.38 5.73
N PHE A 98 2.88 5.10 6.51
CA PHE A 98 1.95 6.11 6.98
C PHE A 98 2.61 7.08 7.97
N ILE A 99 3.41 6.59 8.92
CA ILE A 99 3.86 7.42 10.04
C ILE A 99 5.30 7.93 9.90
N TYR A 100 6.18 7.21 9.21
CA TYR A 100 7.61 7.54 9.11
C TYR A 100 8.04 8.03 7.72
N GLU A 101 7.29 7.71 6.67
CA GLU A 101 7.71 7.97 5.28
C GLU A 101 6.91 9.13 4.64
N HIS A 102 5.75 8.81 4.08
CA HIS A 102 5.02 9.71 3.18
C HIS A 102 3.54 9.90 3.54
N GLY A 103 3.10 9.41 4.69
CA GLY A 103 1.77 9.75 5.20
C GLY A 103 1.67 11.19 5.72
N PRO A 104 0.48 11.58 6.19
CA PRO A 104 0.10 12.98 6.41
C PRO A 104 0.78 13.63 7.62
N PHE A 105 1.45 12.84 8.46
CA PHE A 105 2.01 13.31 9.72
C PHE A 105 3.51 13.05 9.85
N LYS A 106 4.17 13.83 10.70
CA LYS A 106 5.53 13.60 11.21
C LYS A 106 5.53 13.73 12.73
N PHE A 107 6.40 12.97 13.38
CA PHE A 107 6.66 13.16 14.80
C PHE A 107 7.44 14.46 15.06
N GLU A 108 6.98 15.23 16.05
CA GLU A 108 7.83 16.23 16.69
C GLU A 108 8.79 15.55 17.68
N PRO A 109 9.99 16.11 17.90
CA PRO A 109 10.88 15.59 18.93
C PRO A 109 10.18 15.61 20.30
N ALA A 110 10.29 14.50 21.03
CA ALA A 110 9.64 14.35 22.32
C ALA A 110 10.13 15.43 23.30
N ALA A 111 9.19 16.18 23.90
CA ALA A 111 9.50 17.18 24.90
C ALA A 111 9.96 16.54 26.23
N ASP A 112 9.40 15.37 26.56
CA ASP A 112 9.80 14.50 27.66
C ASP A 112 9.45 13.04 27.33
N SER A 113 9.94 12.07 28.10
CA SER A 113 9.72 10.64 27.85
C SER A 113 8.33 10.12 28.23
N ASN A 114 7.48 10.96 28.84
CA ASN A 114 6.20 10.53 29.45
C ASN A 114 4.96 11.14 28.78
N SER A 115 5.15 12.05 27.82
CA SER A 115 4.09 12.67 27.03
C SER A 115 3.75 11.83 25.80
N LEU A 116 2.51 11.95 25.33
CA LEU A 116 2.14 11.39 24.04
C LEU A 116 3.00 12.05 22.95
N PRO A 117 3.44 11.28 21.94
CA PRO A 117 4.15 11.85 20.82
C PRO A 117 3.27 12.88 20.11
N LYS A 118 3.84 14.05 19.82
CA LYS A 118 3.13 15.11 19.10
C LYS A 118 3.36 14.96 17.60
N LEU A 119 2.30 15.16 16.82
CA LEU A 119 2.28 15.05 15.38
C LEU A 119 2.12 16.43 14.74
N THR A 120 2.84 16.64 13.64
CA THR A 120 2.70 17.79 12.74
C THR A 120 2.42 17.32 11.33
N LEU A 121 1.90 18.21 10.49
CA LEU A 121 1.63 17.89 9.09
C LEU A 121 2.93 17.66 8.31
N ASN A 122 2.92 16.61 7.47
CA ASN A 122 3.97 16.36 6.50
C ASN A 122 3.71 17.19 5.22
N PRO A 123 4.54 18.20 4.91
CA PRO A 123 4.34 19.02 3.70
C PRO A 123 4.57 18.25 2.40
N TYR A 124 5.15 17.05 2.46
CA TYR A 124 5.42 16.19 1.31
C TYR A 124 4.59 14.90 1.33
N SER A 125 3.47 14.89 2.06
CA SER A 125 2.62 13.72 2.07
C SER A 125 2.07 13.40 0.68
N TRP A 126 1.99 12.11 0.36
CA TRP A 126 1.36 11.65 -0.86
C TRP A 126 -0.15 11.93 -0.91
N SER A 127 -0.81 12.15 0.23
CA SER A 127 -2.22 12.59 0.27
C SER A 127 -2.45 13.90 -0.48
N LYS A 128 -1.41 14.72 -0.65
CA LYS A 128 -1.48 15.96 -1.45
C LYS A 128 -1.76 15.75 -2.93
N ALA A 129 -1.57 14.54 -3.45
CA ALA A 129 -1.75 14.22 -4.86
C ALA A 129 -2.56 12.94 -5.12
N ALA A 130 -2.89 12.17 -4.09
CA ALA A 130 -3.57 10.88 -4.22
C ALA A 130 -4.43 10.56 -3.00
N ASN A 131 -5.39 9.65 -3.19
CA ASN A 131 -6.01 8.90 -2.11
C ASN A 131 -5.10 7.72 -1.78
N VAL A 132 -4.54 7.66 -0.57
CA VAL A 132 -3.50 6.67 -0.22
C VAL A 132 -4.06 5.62 0.72
N LEU A 133 -3.95 4.36 0.31
CA LEU A 133 -4.44 3.19 1.03
C LEU A 133 -3.26 2.37 1.56
N TYR A 134 -3.05 2.39 2.87
CA TYR A 134 -2.01 1.63 3.56
C TYR A 134 -2.62 0.33 4.09
N VAL A 135 -2.06 -0.82 3.74
CA VAL A 135 -2.64 -2.13 4.11
C VAL A 135 -1.63 -2.99 4.84
N ASP A 136 -1.98 -3.42 6.05
CA ASP A 136 -1.19 -4.40 6.77
C ASP A 136 -1.41 -5.79 6.18
N SER A 137 -0.40 -6.33 5.53
CA SER A 137 -0.48 -7.61 4.83
C SER A 137 0.86 -8.35 4.90
N PRO A 138 0.86 -9.68 5.07
CA PRO A 138 -0.29 -10.59 5.21
C PRO A 138 -0.94 -10.56 6.61
N ALA A 139 -1.93 -11.43 6.85
CA ALA A 139 -2.52 -11.58 8.18
C ALA A 139 -1.46 -11.93 9.24
N GLY A 140 -1.52 -11.26 10.40
CA GLY A 140 -0.51 -11.30 11.46
C GLY A 140 0.45 -10.10 11.47
N VAL A 141 0.45 -9.30 10.41
CA VAL A 141 1.20 -8.04 10.32
C VAL A 141 0.41 -6.91 10.97
N GLY A 142 1.08 -6.11 11.81
CA GLY A 142 0.48 -4.93 12.43
C GLY A 142 -0.84 -5.24 13.14
N PHE A 143 -1.93 -4.66 12.66
CA PHE A 143 -3.27 -4.93 13.19
C PHE A 143 -4.03 -6.06 12.49
N SER A 144 -3.55 -6.54 11.33
CA SER A 144 -4.16 -7.65 10.59
C SER A 144 -4.03 -8.97 11.35
N TYR A 145 -5.06 -9.82 11.29
CA TYR A 145 -5.09 -11.05 12.08
C TYR A 145 -5.85 -12.18 11.40
N SER A 146 -5.68 -13.41 11.94
CA SER A 146 -6.53 -14.55 11.63
C SER A 146 -6.96 -15.28 12.89
N LYS A 147 -8.18 -15.82 12.89
CA LYS A 147 -8.66 -16.73 13.95
C LYS A 147 -8.04 -18.13 13.82
N THR A 148 -7.38 -18.42 12.70
CA THR A 148 -6.77 -19.72 12.39
C THR A 148 -5.25 -19.63 12.43
N ARG A 149 -4.60 -20.31 13.38
CA ARG A 149 -3.14 -20.24 13.56
C ARG A 149 -2.32 -20.64 12.32
N GLY A 150 -2.86 -21.55 11.50
CA GLY A 150 -2.20 -22.00 10.27
C GLY A 150 -2.06 -20.89 9.22
N ASP A 151 -2.90 -19.85 9.28
CA ASP A 151 -2.87 -18.74 8.31
C ASP A 151 -1.62 -17.87 8.42
N TYR A 152 -0.92 -17.92 9.56
CA TYR A 152 0.34 -17.21 9.76
C TYR A 152 1.54 -17.89 9.08
N ILE A 153 1.35 -19.12 8.57
CA ILE A 153 2.31 -19.78 7.69
C ILE A 153 1.86 -19.49 6.26
N THR A 154 2.42 -18.43 5.68
CA THR A 154 2.01 -17.90 4.37
C THR A 154 3.23 -17.66 3.46
N GLY A 155 2.98 -17.24 2.22
CA GLY A 155 4.00 -16.91 1.24
C GLY A 155 3.41 -16.06 0.11
N ASP A 156 4.25 -15.68 -0.84
CA ASP A 156 3.97 -14.64 -1.85
C ASP A 156 2.65 -14.82 -2.59
N LEU A 157 2.36 -16.06 -3.04
CA LEU A 157 1.15 -16.35 -3.79
C LEU A 157 -0.11 -16.19 -2.93
N GLN A 158 -0.08 -16.66 -1.67
CA GLN A 158 -1.23 -16.51 -0.77
C GLN A 158 -1.42 -15.05 -0.38
N THR A 159 -0.34 -14.32 -0.08
CA THR A 159 -0.39 -12.88 0.19
C THR A 159 -0.99 -12.12 -0.99
N ALA A 160 -0.53 -12.38 -2.23
CA ALA A 160 -1.08 -11.73 -3.42
C ALA A 160 -2.56 -12.08 -3.69
N LEU A 161 -3.00 -13.29 -3.34
CA LEU A 161 -4.42 -13.69 -3.44
C LEU A 161 -5.27 -12.95 -2.40
N ASP A 162 -4.82 -12.92 -1.15
CA ASP A 162 -5.51 -12.25 -0.05
C ASP A 162 -5.61 -10.75 -0.29
N THR A 163 -4.52 -10.09 -0.69
CA THR A 163 -4.54 -8.65 -1.00
C THR A 163 -5.39 -8.33 -2.23
N HIS A 164 -5.49 -9.24 -3.21
CA HIS A 164 -6.42 -9.05 -4.33
C HIS A 164 -7.88 -9.17 -3.87
N ALA A 165 -8.20 -10.16 -3.02
CA ALA A 165 -9.54 -10.28 -2.42
C ALA A 165 -9.89 -9.06 -1.55
N PHE A 166 -8.90 -8.54 -0.80
CA PHE A 166 -9.01 -7.29 -0.06
C PHE A 166 -9.40 -6.13 -0.99
N LEU A 167 -8.68 -5.94 -2.10
CA LEU A 167 -8.96 -4.84 -3.03
C LEU A 167 -10.37 -4.94 -3.63
N LEU A 168 -10.81 -6.13 -4.03
CA LEU A 168 -12.15 -6.32 -4.58
C LEU A 168 -13.22 -5.91 -3.57
N LYS A 169 -13.13 -6.41 -2.32
CA LYS A 169 -14.08 -6.06 -1.25
C LYS A 169 -13.99 -4.58 -0.86
N TRP A 170 -12.78 -4.03 -0.75
CA TRP A 170 -12.58 -2.61 -0.44
C TRP A 170 -13.22 -1.70 -1.51
N PHE A 171 -13.07 -2.01 -2.79
CA PHE A 171 -13.74 -1.25 -3.85
C PHE A 171 -15.26 -1.46 -3.89
N GLU A 172 -15.79 -2.57 -3.36
CA GLU A 172 -17.24 -2.74 -3.15
C GLU A 172 -17.76 -1.84 -2.02
N ASP A 173 -16.99 -1.73 -0.94
CA ASP A 173 -17.30 -0.90 0.24
C ASP A 173 -17.13 0.62 -0.04
N TYR A 174 -16.25 0.96 -0.99
CA TYR A 174 -15.92 2.33 -1.40
C TYR A 174 -16.16 2.55 -2.91
N PRO A 175 -17.40 2.39 -3.40
CA PRO A 175 -17.70 2.40 -4.83
C PRO A 175 -17.44 3.74 -5.52
N GLU A 176 -17.41 4.85 -4.77
CA GLU A 176 -17.06 6.18 -5.26
C GLU A 176 -15.65 6.25 -5.84
N PHE A 177 -14.72 5.40 -5.38
CA PHE A 177 -13.34 5.37 -5.85
C PHE A 177 -13.09 4.39 -7.01
N GLN A 178 -14.07 3.56 -7.40
CA GLN A 178 -13.89 2.55 -8.46
C GLN A 178 -13.48 3.16 -9.82
N LYS A 179 -13.89 4.40 -10.09
CA LYS A 179 -13.56 5.10 -11.34
C LYS A 179 -12.16 5.75 -11.30
N ASN A 180 -11.59 5.95 -10.12
CA ASN A 180 -10.31 6.62 -9.97
C ASN A 180 -9.19 5.78 -10.60
N PRO A 181 -8.16 6.39 -11.22
CA PRO A 181 -6.96 5.66 -11.61
C PRO A 181 -6.36 4.94 -10.41
N PHE A 182 -6.11 3.63 -10.52
CA PHE A 182 -5.56 2.83 -9.42
C PHE A 182 -4.11 2.42 -9.70
N PHE A 183 -3.23 2.64 -8.71
CA PHE A 183 -1.84 2.23 -8.72
C PHE A 183 -1.50 1.37 -7.51
N ILE A 184 -0.64 0.37 -7.72
CA ILE A 184 -0.10 -0.47 -6.65
C ILE A 184 1.35 -0.04 -6.40
N THR A 185 1.69 0.29 -5.17
CA THR A 185 3.02 0.78 -4.82
C THR A 185 3.54 0.13 -3.54
N GLY A 186 4.86 0.13 -3.36
CA GLY A 186 5.46 -0.41 -2.15
C GLY A 186 6.98 -0.38 -2.18
N GLU A 187 7.58 -0.80 -1.07
CA GLU A 187 9.03 -0.80 -0.85
C GLU A 187 9.57 -2.16 -0.35
N SER A 188 10.87 -2.41 -0.56
CA SER A 188 11.59 -3.55 0.03
C SER A 188 11.08 -4.89 -0.51
N TYR A 189 10.71 -5.83 0.36
CA TYR A 189 10.10 -7.10 -0.05
C TYR A 189 8.77 -6.90 -0.82
N ALA A 190 8.18 -5.70 -0.79
CA ALA A 190 7.09 -5.37 -1.69
C ALA A 190 7.51 -5.33 -3.17
N GLY A 191 8.80 -5.39 -3.49
CA GLY A 191 9.29 -5.76 -4.82
C GLY A 191 8.82 -7.13 -5.30
N ILE A 192 8.43 -8.02 -4.38
CA ILE A 192 7.72 -9.27 -4.67
C ILE A 192 6.20 -9.07 -4.59
N TYR A 193 5.69 -8.40 -3.56
CA TYR A 193 4.23 -8.22 -3.36
C TYR A 193 3.56 -7.42 -4.48
N VAL A 194 4.17 -6.29 -4.88
CA VAL A 194 3.60 -5.35 -5.85
C VAL A 194 3.44 -6.01 -7.23
N PRO A 195 4.45 -6.67 -7.83
CA PRO A 195 4.29 -7.32 -9.13
C PRO A 195 3.37 -8.54 -9.07
N THR A 196 3.44 -9.35 -8.01
CA THR A 196 2.57 -10.54 -7.87
C THR A 196 1.10 -10.15 -7.71
N LEU A 197 0.80 -9.12 -6.91
CA LEU A 197 -0.54 -8.55 -6.80
C LEU A 197 -0.99 -7.90 -8.11
N SER A 198 -0.12 -7.12 -8.77
CA SER A 198 -0.43 -6.49 -10.07
C SER A 198 -0.83 -7.53 -11.12
N ARG A 199 -0.14 -8.68 -11.14
CA ARG A 199 -0.50 -9.81 -11.99
C ARG A 199 -1.90 -10.35 -11.67
N ASN A 200 -2.23 -10.54 -10.38
CA ASN A 200 -3.55 -11.02 -9.96
C ASN A 200 -4.66 -10.03 -10.37
N VAL A 201 -4.45 -8.72 -10.19
CA VAL A 201 -5.39 -7.67 -10.61
C VAL A 201 -5.58 -7.69 -12.14
N ALA A 202 -4.50 -7.74 -12.92
CA ALA A 202 -4.56 -7.79 -14.39
C ALA A 202 -5.30 -9.04 -14.90
N HIS A 203 -5.07 -10.20 -14.27
CA HIS A 203 -5.81 -11.42 -14.57
C HIS A 203 -7.29 -11.31 -14.19
N GLY A 204 -7.61 -10.72 -13.03
CA GLY A 204 -8.99 -10.46 -12.60
C GLY A 204 -9.75 -9.60 -13.61
N ILE A 205 -9.13 -8.53 -14.10
CA ILE A 205 -9.69 -7.67 -15.15
C ILE A 205 -9.96 -8.46 -16.44
N THR A 206 -8.99 -9.25 -16.89
CA THR A 206 -9.12 -10.07 -18.11
C THR A 206 -10.20 -11.15 -17.97
N ALA A 207 -10.34 -11.72 -16.77
CA ALA A 207 -11.36 -12.71 -16.45
C ALA A 207 -12.76 -12.09 -16.18
N GLY A 208 -12.89 -10.76 -16.19
CA GLY A 208 -14.16 -10.07 -15.96
C GLY A 208 -14.63 -10.08 -14.50
N VAL A 209 -13.71 -10.28 -13.54
CA VAL A 209 -14.01 -10.20 -12.10
C VAL A 209 -14.54 -8.82 -11.75
N LYS A 210 -15.49 -8.77 -10.81
CA LYS A 210 -16.13 -7.54 -10.32
C LYS A 210 -15.76 -7.29 -8.86
N PRO A 211 -15.64 -6.01 -8.43
CA PRO A 211 -15.68 -4.80 -9.25
C PRO A 211 -14.46 -4.70 -10.19
N VAL A 212 -14.60 -3.98 -11.31
CA VAL A 212 -13.47 -3.80 -12.24
C VAL A 212 -12.58 -2.69 -11.68
N ILE A 213 -11.38 -3.06 -11.26
CA ILE A 213 -10.37 -2.11 -10.79
C ILE A 213 -9.79 -1.34 -11.98
N ASN A 214 -9.81 0.00 -11.93
CA ASN A 214 -9.23 0.86 -12.96
C ASN A 214 -7.70 0.95 -12.88
N PHE A 215 -7.05 -0.22 -12.94
CA PHE A 215 -5.61 -0.40 -12.75
C PHE A 215 -4.79 0.24 -13.87
N LYS A 216 -3.83 1.10 -13.51
CA LYS A 216 -3.00 1.87 -14.45
C LYS A 216 -1.53 1.49 -14.45
N GLY A 217 -1.02 0.95 -13.35
CA GLY A 217 0.38 0.56 -13.23
C GLY A 217 0.81 0.39 -11.79
N TYR A 218 2.09 0.11 -11.60
CA TYR A 218 2.68 -0.07 -10.30
C TYR A 218 4.03 0.64 -10.16
N MET A 219 4.47 0.86 -8.93
CA MET A 219 5.79 1.41 -8.59
C MET A 219 6.42 0.60 -7.46
N VAL A 220 7.73 0.38 -7.52
CA VAL A 220 8.48 -0.29 -6.46
C VAL A 220 9.67 0.60 -6.09
N GLY A 221 9.77 0.97 -4.82
CA GLY A 221 10.96 1.59 -4.23
C GLY A 221 11.89 0.51 -3.68
N ASN A 222 13.20 0.60 -3.93
CA ASN A 222 14.22 -0.25 -3.29
C ASN A 222 13.81 -1.73 -3.12
N GLY A 223 13.29 -2.33 -4.19
CA GLY A 223 12.60 -3.61 -4.11
C GLY A 223 13.52 -4.81 -4.25
N CYS A 224 13.20 -5.91 -3.57
CA CYS A 224 13.73 -7.22 -3.92
C CYS A 224 13.17 -7.64 -5.29
N THR A 225 14.03 -7.98 -6.23
CA THR A 225 13.64 -8.31 -7.61
C THR A 225 14.18 -9.65 -8.10
N ASP A 226 15.43 -9.96 -7.79
CA ASP A 226 16.07 -11.21 -8.20
C ASP A 226 17.22 -11.55 -7.25
N ASP A 227 17.14 -12.73 -6.63
CA ASP A 227 18.09 -13.18 -5.61
C ASP A 227 19.54 -13.17 -6.10
N GLN A 228 19.76 -13.46 -7.39
CA GLN A 228 21.10 -13.47 -7.96
C GLN A 228 21.58 -12.05 -8.24
N PHE A 229 20.81 -11.25 -8.97
CA PHE A 229 21.24 -9.88 -9.32
C PHE A 229 21.40 -9.00 -8.09
N ASP A 230 20.43 -9.04 -7.18
CA ASP A 230 20.46 -8.24 -5.95
C ASP A 230 21.55 -8.77 -5.00
N GLY A 231 21.66 -10.09 -4.84
CA GLY A 231 22.68 -10.73 -4.01
C GLY A 231 24.12 -10.47 -4.49
N ASP A 232 24.35 -10.56 -5.81
CA ASP A 232 25.67 -10.28 -6.40
C ASP A 232 26.01 -8.78 -6.37
N ALA A 233 25.03 -7.89 -6.21
CA ALA A 233 25.24 -6.44 -6.14
C ALA A 233 25.69 -5.93 -4.75
N ILE A 234 25.41 -6.67 -3.66
CA ILE A 234 25.69 -6.21 -2.29
C ILE A 234 27.17 -5.89 -2.09
N VAL A 235 28.07 -6.85 -2.40
CA VAL A 235 29.51 -6.70 -2.17
C VAL A 235 30.13 -5.52 -2.95
N PRO A 236 29.89 -5.34 -4.26
CA PRO A 236 30.40 -4.17 -4.96
C PRO A 236 29.76 -2.86 -4.48
N PHE A 237 28.48 -2.86 -4.07
CA PHE A 237 27.81 -1.67 -3.54
C PHE A 237 28.46 -1.19 -2.24
N ILE A 238 28.59 -2.05 -1.23
CA ILE A 238 29.15 -1.66 0.07
C ILE A 238 30.63 -1.25 -0.03
N TYR A 239 31.37 -1.84 -0.97
CA TYR A 239 32.74 -1.42 -1.27
C TYR A 239 32.76 -0.02 -1.91
N GLY A 240 31.87 0.22 -2.88
CA GLY A 240 31.71 1.53 -3.50
C GLY A 240 31.30 2.63 -2.52
N MET A 241 30.57 2.28 -1.47
CA MET A 241 30.18 3.17 -0.37
C MET A 241 31.27 3.33 0.70
N GLY A 242 32.41 2.65 0.57
CA GLY A 242 33.52 2.73 1.52
C GLY A 242 33.26 2.05 2.87
N LEU A 243 32.27 1.15 2.94
CA LEU A 243 31.91 0.46 4.19
C LEU A 243 32.85 -0.71 4.52
N ILE A 244 33.56 -1.24 3.52
CA ILE A 244 34.55 -2.31 3.68
C ILE A 244 35.89 -1.91 3.08
N SER A 245 36.98 -2.51 3.57
CA SER A 245 38.32 -2.25 3.05
C SER A 245 38.56 -2.90 1.70
N MET A 246 39.54 -2.39 0.94
CA MET A 246 39.99 -3.00 -0.31
C MET A 246 40.47 -4.45 -0.12
N ASP A 247 41.07 -4.76 1.03
CA ASP A 247 41.55 -6.11 1.34
C ASP A 247 40.38 -7.07 1.57
N MET A 248 39.33 -6.64 2.27
CA MET A 248 38.09 -7.42 2.40
C MET A 248 37.44 -7.66 1.04
N TYR A 249 37.31 -6.61 0.23
CA TYR A 249 36.72 -6.69 -1.12
C TYR A 249 37.48 -7.66 -2.04
N LYS A 250 38.81 -7.51 -2.15
CA LYS A 250 39.64 -8.44 -2.96
C LYS A 250 39.62 -9.86 -2.41
N GLY A 251 39.57 -10.00 -1.08
CA GLY A 251 39.48 -11.29 -0.40
C GLY A 251 38.20 -12.06 -0.77
N VAL A 252 37.04 -11.41 -0.63
CA VAL A 252 35.75 -12.02 -0.98
C VAL A 252 35.62 -12.24 -2.49
N GLN A 253 36.07 -11.29 -3.32
CA GLN A 253 36.04 -11.43 -4.79
C GLN A 253 36.83 -12.66 -5.25
N LYS A 254 38.02 -12.90 -4.65
CA LYS A 254 38.85 -14.07 -4.96
C LYS A 254 38.22 -15.38 -4.45
N ALA A 255 37.66 -15.38 -3.25
CA ALA A 255 37.07 -16.58 -2.66
C ALA A 255 35.77 -17.00 -3.36
N CYS A 256 34.98 -16.02 -3.81
CA CYS A 256 33.65 -16.22 -4.38
C CYS A 256 33.60 -16.18 -5.90
N ASN A 257 34.74 -15.92 -6.58
CA ASN A 257 34.83 -15.81 -8.03
C ASN A 257 33.81 -14.83 -8.65
N GLY A 258 33.51 -13.74 -7.92
CA GLY A 258 32.60 -12.68 -8.35
C GLY A 258 31.10 -12.99 -8.27
N SER A 259 30.69 -14.14 -7.71
CA SER A 259 29.30 -14.43 -7.38
C SER A 259 29.14 -14.61 -5.87
N TYR A 260 28.33 -13.74 -5.28
CA TYR A 260 28.09 -13.62 -3.85
C TYR A 260 26.73 -14.17 -3.43
N TRP A 261 25.86 -14.45 -4.41
CA TRP A 261 24.60 -15.13 -4.20
C TRP A 261 24.80 -16.66 -4.03
N ASN A 262 24.03 -17.28 -3.13
CA ASN A 262 23.96 -18.75 -2.91
C ASN A 262 25.31 -19.48 -2.89
N ALA A 263 26.29 -18.89 -2.19
CA ALA A 263 27.61 -19.47 -2.07
C ALA A 263 27.57 -20.82 -1.32
N THR A 264 28.17 -21.86 -1.92
CA THR A 264 28.29 -23.19 -1.28
C THR A 264 29.71 -23.50 -0.81
N ASP A 265 30.71 -22.78 -1.34
CA ASP A 265 32.10 -22.93 -0.92
C ASP A 265 32.32 -22.33 0.47
N GLN A 266 32.97 -23.09 1.36
CA GLN A 266 33.18 -22.69 2.74
C GLN A 266 34.11 -21.48 2.88
N THR A 267 35.07 -21.31 1.96
CA THR A 267 35.97 -20.15 1.97
C THR A 267 35.21 -18.90 1.56
N CYS A 268 34.39 -18.99 0.51
CA CYS A 268 33.52 -17.90 0.10
C CYS A 268 32.52 -17.52 1.21
N LEU A 269 31.84 -18.51 1.80
CA LEU A 269 30.90 -18.28 2.90
C LEU A 269 31.55 -17.59 4.09
N ALA A 270 32.75 -18.02 4.51
CA ALA A 270 33.47 -17.36 5.60
C ALA A 270 33.77 -15.89 5.25
N LYS A 271 34.19 -15.60 4.02
CA LYS A 271 34.44 -14.23 3.57
C LYS A 271 33.17 -13.40 3.45
N LEU A 272 32.06 -13.98 3.03
CA LEU A 272 30.76 -13.31 3.00
C LEU A 272 30.24 -13.02 4.41
N ASN A 273 30.45 -13.92 5.37
CA ASN A 273 30.08 -13.67 6.76
C ASN A 273 30.85 -12.49 7.35
N ASP A 274 32.16 -12.37 7.09
CA ASP A 274 32.95 -11.20 7.48
C ASP A 274 32.34 -9.89 6.93
N ILE A 275 31.78 -9.95 5.71
CA ILE A 275 31.12 -8.82 5.05
C ILE A 275 29.76 -8.50 5.69
N TYR A 276 28.95 -9.53 5.94
CA TYR A 276 27.63 -9.38 6.55
C TYR A 276 27.73 -8.88 7.99
N ASP A 277 28.76 -9.26 8.75
CA ASP A 277 28.99 -8.73 10.10
C ASP A 277 29.20 -7.21 10.07
N VAL A 278 29.97 -6.70 9.10
CA VAL A 278 30.13 -5.25 8.91
C VAL A 278 28.80 -4.60 8.52
N LEU A 279 28.05 -5.21 7.60
CA LEU A 279 26.77 -4.68 7.17
C LEU A 279 25.77 -4.58 8.33
N VAL A 280 25.68 -5.60 9.18
CA VAL A 280 24.82 -5.61 10.37
C VAL A 280 25.22 -4.49 11.35
N ILE A 281 26.52 -4.26 11.55
CA ILE A 281 26.99 -3.16 12.42
C ILE A 281 26.58 -1.80 11.84
N VAL A 282 26.79 -1.59 10.55
CA VAL A 282 26.43 -0.34 9.85
C VAL A 282 24.92 -0.13 9.89
N LEU A 283 24.14 -1.17 9.60
CA LEU A 283 22.68 -1.15 9.67
C LEU A 283 22.18 -0.78 11.07
N ASN A 284 22.69 -1.43 12.11
CA ASN A 284 22.30 -1.12 13.49
C ASN A 284 22.65 0.32 13.89
N PHE A 285 23.81 0.82 13.44
CA PHE A 285 24.19 2.20 13.67
C PHE A 285 23.24 3.17 12.95
N ILE A 286 22.94 2.91 11.69
CA ILE A 286 22.04 3.73 10.87
C ILE A 286 20.62 3.71 11.42
N PHE A 287 20.03 2.54 11.69
CA PHE A 287 18.69 2.43 12.27
C PHE A 287 18.60 3.08 13.64
N GLY A 288 19.63 2.91 14.48
CA GLY A 288 19.74 3.65 15.74
C GLY A 288 19.70 5.15 15.48
N LEU A 289 20.48 5.65 14.52
CA LEU A 289 20.52 7.05 14.16
C LEU A 289 19.18 7.58 13.62
N ILE A 290 18.47 6.82 12.78
CA ILE A 290 17.13 7.19 12.25
C ILE A 290 16.15 7.37 13.40
N MET A 291 16.10 6.42 14.34
CA MET A 291 15.21 6.54 15.51
C MET A 291 15.57 7.75 16.38
N PHE A 292 16.84 8.16 16.42
CA PHE A 292 17.29 9.35 17.15
C PHE A 292 17.09 10.67 16.39
N ILE A 293 17.09 10.67 15.04
CA ILE A 293 17.06 11.89 14.17
C ILE A 293 15.71 12.05 13.44
N SER A 294 14.64 11.38 13.88
CA SER A 294 13.29 11.39 13.27
C SER A 294 12.57 12.76 13.23
N THR A 295 13.28 13.88 13.08
CA THR A 295 12.74 15.22 12.89
C THR A 295 13.23 15.92 11.62
N GLU A 296 14.30 15.45 10.96
CA GLU A 296 14.89 16.18 9.80
C GLU A 296 15.27 15.30 8.59
N ILE A 297 15.45 13.97 8.73
CA ILE A 297 16.06 13.13 7.67
C ILE A 297 15.27 11.84 7.39
N SER A 298 13.97 11.92 7.09
CA SER A 298 13.21 10.73 6.65
C SER A 298 13.52 10.33 5.21
N TYR A 299 14.04 11.22 4.36
CA TYR A 299 14.11 10.97 2.90
C TYR A 299 15.40 10.35 2.37
N TYR A 300 16.52 10.48 3.09
CA TYR A 300 17.83 10.10 2.53
C TYR A 300 18.37 8.78 3.07
N ILE A 301 17.89 8.30 4.22
CA ILE A 301 18.50 7.14 4.88
C ILE A 301 17.81 5.83 4.48
N VAL A 302 16.50 5.85 4.20
CA VAL A 302 15.75 4.70 3.67
C VAL A 302 16.34 4.22 2.33
N ILE A 303 16.88 5.15 1.53
CA ILE A 303 17.50 4.88 0.21
C ILE A 303 18.83 4.11 0.33
N ILE A 304 19.53 4.15 1.47
CA ILE A 304 20.91 3.65 1.56
C ILE A 304 20.99 2.16 1.93
N VAL A 305 19.95 1.56 2.55
CA VAL A 305 20.10 0.20 3.07
C VAL A 305 18.85 -0.69 3.04
N ILE A 306 18.04 -0.56 2.00
CA ILE A 306 17.08 -1.61 1.61
C ILE A 306 17.29 -1.95 0.14
#